data_AF-A0A1F5T3X5-F1
#
_entry.id   AF-A0A1F5T3X5-F1
#
_cell.length_a   1.000
_cell.length_b   1.000
_cell.length_c   1.000
_cell.angle_alpha   90.00
_cell.angle_beta   90.00
_cell.angle_gamma   90.00
#
_symmetry.space_group_name_H-M   'P 1'
#
loop_
_entity.id
_entity.type
_entity.pdbx_description
1 polymer ?
#
loop_
_entity_poly.entity_id
_entity_poly.type
_entity_poly.pdbx_seq_one_letter_code
_entity_poly.pdbx_strand_id
1 'polypeptide(L)'
;MTIQLSLFLYIYLAFIAVFLFYTFFNLYHIIRFGFVSFWAYFLTFAYIGLSIIALFISYIYIAEIDWSATLTVFQIIGKLY
;
A
#
# COMPACT_ATOMS: atom_id res chain seq x y z
N MET A 1 22.43 2.65 16.22
CA MET A 1 21.93 1.69 15.21
C MET A 1 21.37 2.49 14.04
N THR A 2 21.82 2.19 12.83
CA THR A 2 21.29 2.79 11.59
C THR A 2 20.44 1.75 10.87
N ILE A 3 19.30 2.19 10.32
CA ILE A 3 18.39 1.34 9.53
C ILE A 3 18.21 2.03 8.18
N GLN A 4 18.33 1.28 7.07
CA GLN A 4 18.01 1.83 5.75
C GLN A 4 16.50 2.05 5.63
N LEU A 5 16.11 3.22 5.13
CA LEU A 5 14.69 3.57 4.95
C LEU A 5 13.98 2.63 3.97
N SER A 6 14.71 2.10 2.99
CA SER A 6 14.25 1.09 2.02
C SER A 6 13.60 -0.15 2.67
N LEU A 7 13.98 -0.52 3.89
CA LEU A 7 13.35 -1.63 4.61
C LEU A 7 11.83 -1.42 4.78
N PHE A 8 11.42 -0.20 5.12
CA PHE A 8 10.02 0.16 5.28
C PHE A 8 9.27 0.14 3.95
N LEU A 9 9.93 0.57 2.86
CA LEU A 9 9.36 0.47 1.51
C LEU A 9 9.11 -0.98 1.13
N TYR A 10 10.06 -1.89 1.35
CA TYR A 10 9.87 -3.30 1.00
C TYR A 10 8.73 -3.95 1.79
N ILE A 11 8.61 -3.64 3.07
CA ILE A 11 7.48 -4.12 3.89
C ILE A 11 6.16 -3.58 3.31
N TYR A 12 6.08 -2.28 3.01
CA TYR A 12 4.90 -1.66 2.41
C TYR A 12 4.53 -2.28 1.05
N LEU A 13 5.51 -2.51 0.18
CA LEU A 13 5.29 -3.16 -1.12
C LEU A 13 4.81 -4.61 -0.97
N ALA A 14 5.31 -5.34 0.03
CA ALA A 14 4.81 -6.68 0.34
C ALA A 14 3.33 -6.65 0.76
N PHE A 15 2.91 -5.67 1.56
CA PHE A 15 1.49 -5.47 1.89
C PHE A 15 0.66 -5.14 0.66
N ILE A 16 1.13 -4.28 -0.26
CA ILE A 16 0.44 -4.02 -1.52
C ILE A 16 0.31 -5.29 -2.35
N ALA A 17 1.36 -6.11 -2.45
CA ALA A 17 1.32 -7.35 -3.22
C ALA A 17 0.26 -8.33 -2.67
N VAL A 18 0.19 -8.49 -1.34
CA VAL A 18 -0.83 -9.30 -0.69
C VAL A 18 -2.23 -8.72 -0.92
N PHE A 19 -2.39 -7.40 -0.77
CA PHE A 19 -3.65 -6.70 -1.06
C PHE A 19 -4.12 -6.97 -2.49
N LEU A 20 -3.27 -6.74 -3.49
CA LEU A 20 -3.60 -6.96 -4.90
C LEU A 20 -3.95 -8.42 -5.19
N PHE A 21 -3.21 -9.37 -4.60
CA PHE A 21 -3.51 -10.80 -4.72
C PHE A 21 -4.93 -11.10 -4.21
N TYR A 22 -5.29 -10.62 -3.02
CA TYR A 22 -6.64 -10.79 -2.47
C TYR A 22 -7.70 -10.07 -3.30
N THR A 23 -7.43 -8.86 -3.79
CA THR A 23 -8.33 -8.12 -4.66
C THR A 23 -8.62 -8.92 -5.93
N PHE A 24 -7.61 -9.43 -6.63
CA PHE A 24 -7.82 -10.23 -7.84
C PHE A 24 -8.58 -11.52 -7.56
N PHE A 25 -8.26 -12.21 -6.46
CA PHE A 25 -9.00 -13.40 -6.05
C PHE A 25 -10.48 -13.12 -5.82
N ASN A 26 -10.80 -12.04 -5.11
CA ASN A 26 -12.18 -11.64 -4.81
C ASN A 26 -12.94 -11.24 -6.08
N LEU A 27 -12.31 -10.47 -6.98
CA LEU A 27 -12.91 -10.10 -8.25
C LEU A 27 -13.22 -11.33 -9.10
N TYR A 28 -12.28 -12.25 -9.20
CA TYR A 28 -12.48 -13.53 -9.88
C TYR A 28 -13.65 -14.33 -9.27
N HIS A 29 -13.76 -14.39 -7.94
CA HIS A 29 -14.85 -15.09 -7.27
C HIS A 29 -16.22 -14.47 -7.56
N ILE A 30 -16.32 -13.14 -7.52
CA ILE A 30 -17.56 -12.43 -7.81
C ILE A 30 -17.98 -12.67 -9.27
N ILE A 31 -17.05 -12.60 -10.22
CA ILE A 31 -17.34 -12.78 -11.65
C ILE A 31 -17.73 -14.24 -11.96
N ARG A 32 -17.07 -15.23 -11.35
CA ARG A 32 -17.25 -16.65 -11.70
C ARG A 32 -18.38 -17.34 -10.93
N PHE A 33 -18.58 -16.99 -9.66
CA PHE A 33 -19.46 -17.73 -8.75
C PHE A 33 -20.57 -16.88 -8.13
N GLY A 34 -20.53 -15.56 -8.29
CA GLY A 34 -21.52 -14.68 -7.69
C GLY A 34 -22.83 -14.66 -8.49
N PHE A 35 -23.96 -14.92 -7.83
CA PHE A 35 -25.25 -14.35 -8.25
C PHE A 35 -25.26 -12.88 -7.81
N VAL A 36 -24.62 -12.04 -8.61
CA VAL A 36 -24.29 -10.67 -8.22
C VAL A 36 -25.46 -9.74 -8.51
N SER A 37 -26.04 -9.14 -7.48
CA SER A 37 -27.01 -8.05 -7.65
C SER A 37 -26.31 -6.85 -8.29
N PHE A 38 -27.07 -5.98 -8.96
CA PHE A 38 -26.54 -4.72 -9.51
C PHE A 38 -25.73 -3.92 -8.48
N TRP A 39 -26.21 -3.89 -7.23
CA TRP A 39 -25.52 -3.22 -6.12
C TRP A 39 -24.14 -3.79 -5.82
N ALA A 40 -23.98 -5.11 -5.88
CA ALA A 40 -22.68 -5.74 -5.63
C ALA A 40 -21.67 -5.41 -6.74
N TYR A 41 -22.11 -5.30 -8.01
CA TYR A 41 -21.24 -4.78 -9.08
C TYR A 41 -20.85 -3.33 -8.84
N PHE A 42 -21.82 -2.46 -8.56
CA PHE A 42 -21.58 -1.03 -8.33
C PHE A 42 -20.57 -0.80 -7.19
N LEU A 43 -20.77 -1.47 -6.05
CA LEU A 43 -19.86 -1.39 -4.91
C LEU A 43 -18.46 -1.93 -5.23
N THR A 44 -18.37 -2.99 -6.03
CA THR A 44 -17.10 -3.54 -6.48
C THR A 44 -16.33 -2.55 -7.34
N PHE A 45 -16.99 -1.91 -8.32
CA PHE A 45 -16.36 -0.87 -9.15
C PHE A 45 -15.94 0.35 -8.33
N ALA A 46 -16.77 0.79 -7.39
CA ALA A 46 -16.43 1.88 -6.48
C ALA A 46 -15.20 1.54 -5.61
N TYR A 47 -15.15 0.32 -5.06
CA TYR A 47 -14.00 -0.18 -4.30
C TYR A 47 -12.72 -0.23 -5.13
N ILE A 48 -12.76 -0.75 -6.37
CA ILE A 48 -11.59 -0.76 -7.27
C ILE A 48 -11.13 0.67 -7.57
N GLY A 49 -12.07 1.56 -7.92
CA GLY A 49 -11.76 2.96 -8.23
C GLY A 49 -11.10 3.68 -7.07
N LEU A 50 -11.66 3.55 -5.86
CA LEU A 50 -11.08 4.12 -4.64
C LEU A 50 -9.70 3.52 -4.33
N SER A 51 -9.51 2.22 -4.56
CA SER A 51 -8.22 1.54 -4.36
C SER A 51 -7.16 2.06 -5.32
N ILE A 52 -7.49 2.26 -6.60
CA ILE A 52 -6.58 2.83 -7.60
C ILE A 52 -6.20 4.26 -7.22
N ILE A 53 -7.18 5.08 -6.82
CA ILE A 53 -6.93 6.45 -6.36
C ILE A 53 -5.99 6.45 -5.14
N ALA A 54 -6.24 5.57 -4.16
CA ALA A 54 -5.41 5.46 -2.97
C ALA A 54 -3.96 5.04 -3.31
N LEU A 55 -3.79 4.04 -4.18
CA LEU A 55 -2.46 3.61 -4.64
C LEU A 55 -1.74 4.72 -5.42
N PHE A 56 -2.45 5.46 -6.26
CA PHE A 56 -1.89 6.58 -7.02
C PHE A 56 -1.45 7.74 -6.11
N ILE A 57 -2.29 8.14 -5.16
CA ILE A 57 -1.93 9.16 -4.16
C ILE A 57 -0.73 8.70 -3.36
N SER A 58 -0.73 7.45 -2.89
CA SER A 58 0.41 6.90 -2.17
C SER A 58 1.68 6.93 -3.02
N TYR A 59 1.61 6.57 -4.29
CA TYR A 59 2.74 6.63 -5.22
C TYR A 59 3.31 8.05 -5.33
N ILE A 60 2.47 9.07 -5.48
CA ILE A 60 2.91 10.48 -5.56
C ILE A 60 3.76 10.84 -4.33
N TYR A 61 3.26 10.56 -3.12
CA TYR A 61 3.98 10.93 -1.89
C TYR A 61 5.26 10.12 -1.68
N ILE A 62 5.26 8.83 -1.99
CA ILE A 62 6.41 7.95 -1.71
C ILE A 62 7.50 8.02 -2.79
N ALA A 63 7.16 8.46 -4.01
CA ALA A 63 8.12 8.60 -5.12
C ALA A 63 9.13 9.74 -4.89
N GLU A 64 8.76 10.75 -4.11
CA GLU A 64 9.62 11.88 -3.76
C GLU A 64 10.64 11.56 -2.67
N ILE A 65 10.49 10.40 -2.00
CA ILE A 65 11.34 10.00 -0.88
C ILE A 65 12.65 9.39 -1.40
N ASP A 66 13.78 9.86 -0.86
CA ASP A 66 15.08 9.21 -1.04
C ASP A 66 15.17 7.91 -0.21
N TRP A 67 14.94 6.79 -0.87
CA TRP A 67 14.99 5.46 -0.24
C TRP A 67 16.41 4.96 0.06
N SER A 68 17.44 5.65 -0.44
CA SER A 68 18.84 5.35 -0.08
C SER A 68 19.22 5.92 1.29
N ALA A 69 18.39 6.80 1.85
CA ALA A 69 18.61 7.41 3.14
C ALA A 69 18.64 6.39 4.30
N THR A 70 19.42 6.69 5.33
CA THR A 70 19.51 5.89 6.55
C THR A 70 18.94 6.66 7.74
N LEU A 71 18.06 6.01 8.50
CA LEU A 71 17.55 6.53 9.76
C LEU A 71 18.50 6.16 10.90
N THR A 72 18.94 7.16 11.68
CA THR A 72 19.72 6.94 12.90
C THR A 72 18.78 6.91 14.10
N VAL A 73 18.60 5.73 14.69
CA VAL A 73 17.57 5.45 15.71
C VAL A 73 17.81 6.20 17.05
N PHE A 74 19.01 6.76 17.29
CA PHE A 74 19.40 7.33 18.58
C PHE A 74 20.08 8.71 18.51
N GLN A 75 19.61 9.64 17.67
CA GLN A 75 20.24 10.97 17.57
C GLN A 75 19.73 12.04 18.56
N ILE A 76 18.86 11.70 19.52
CA ILE A 76 18.14 12.68 20.34
C ILE A 76 18.77 12.97 21.73
N ILE A 77 19.77 12.21 22.21
CA ILE A 77 20.24 12.37 23.60
C ILE A 77 21.49 13.28 23.75
N GLY A 78 22.22 13.55 22.66
CA GLY A 78 23.56 14.20 22.74
C GLY A 78 23.65 15.70 22.47
N LYS A 79 22.54 16.43 22.24
CA LYS A 79 22.56 17.86 21.87
C LYS A 79 22.05 18.83 22.96
N LEU A 80 21.94 18.36 24.21
CA LEU A 80 21.41 19.15 25.34
C LEU A 80 22.44 19.51 26.42
N TYR A 81 23.73 19.37 26.15
CA TYR A 81 24.81 19.88 27.00
C TYR A 81 25.90 20.54 26.17
#